data_AF-A0A099D2H5-F1
#
_entry.id   AF-A0A099D2H5-F1
#
_cell.length_a   1.000
_cell.length_b   1.000
_cell.length_c   1.000
_cell.angle_alpha   90.00
_cell.angle_beta   90.00
_cell.angle_gamma   90.00
#
_symmetry.space_group_name_H-M   'P 1'
#
loop_
_entity.id
_entity.type
_entity.pdbx_description
1 polymer ?
#
loop_
_entity_poly.entity_id
_entity_poly.type
_entity_poly.pdbx_seq_one_letter_code
_entity_poly.pdbx_strand_id
1 'polypeptide(L)'
;MSVDWKVEIVECGDIVQDEDDTVPQDEAERRWNRYVELADSVTGDEGPEAVVPIVSSLRAEDDYGAYQAAYRALQRFPLADLGKGVAWAAEELTRIPYDQSGDVLLIVARLPAEAAEAFNQEIKSVPREVRNRLRDVVDFHEANEWLAEDGDKGVIKVPRE
;
A
#
# COMPACT_ATOMS: atom_id res chain seq x y z
N MET A 1 -14.81 -21.18 -11.23
CA MET A 1 -15.13 -19.76 -10.96
C MET A 1 -13.81 -19.06 -10.79
N SER A 2 -13.55 -18.00 -11.55
CA SER A 2 -12.36 -17.18 -11.29
C SER A 2 -12.51 -16.62 -9.89
N VAL A 3 -11.57 -16.87 -8.99
CA VAL A 3 -11.46 -16.08 -7.75
C VAL A 3 -11.21 -14.64 -8.19
N ASP A 4 -11.88 -13.68 -7.54
CA ASP A 4 -11.58 -12.27 -7.77
C ASP A 4 -10.17 -12.00 -7.25
N TRP A 5 -9.25 -11.64 -8.14
CA TRP A 5 -7.83 -11.45 -7.80
C TRP A 5 -7.67 -10.42 -6.67
N LYS A 6 -8.59 -9.46 -6.55
CA LYS A 6 -8.61 -8.45 -5.50
C LYS A 6 -8.79 -9.06 -4.11
N VAL A 7 -9.54 -10.16 -4.01
CA VAL A 7 -9.71 -10.90 -2.75
C VAL A 7 -8.49 -11.78 -2.53
N GLU A 8 -8.06 -12.50 -3.56
CA GLU A 8 -6.97 -13.48 -3.46
C GLU A 8 -5.64 -12.84 -3.07
N ILE A 9 -5.32 -11.64 -3.59
CA ILE A 9 -4.07 -10.94 -3.27
C ILE A 9 -4.01 -10.55 -1.78
N VAL A 10 -5.14 -10.19 -1.18
CA VAL A 10 -5.23 -9.84 0.24
C VAL A 10 -5.04 -11.08 1.11
N GLU A 11 -5.62 -12.22 0.71
CA GLU A 11 -5.44 -13.50 1.41
C GLU A 11 -4.00 -14.01 1.31
N CYS A 12 -3.37 -13.85 0.16
CA CYS A 12 -1.97 -14.27 -0.06
C CYS A 12 -0.95 -13.28 0.52
N GLY A 13 -1.39 -12.06 0.84
CA GLY A 13 -0.53 -10.98 1.35
C GLY A 13 -0.03 -11.20 2.77
N ASP A 14 -0.63 -12.11 3.54
CA ASP A 14 -0.11 -12.53 4.84
C ASP A 14 1.04 -13.54 4.64
N ILE A 15 2.20 -13.02 4.24
CA ILE A 15 3.39 -13.82 3.90
C ILE A 15 3.81 -14.62 5.13
N VAL A 16 4.00 -15.94 4.95
CA VAL A 16 4.42 -16.84 6.02
C VAL A 16 5.81 -16.43 6.51
N GLN A 17 5.93 -16.20 7.82
CA GLN A 17 7.18 -15.78 8.45
C GLN A 17 8.05 -17.01 8.77
N ASP A 18 9.37 -16.86 8.78
CA ASP A 18 10.32 -17.96 9.07
C ASP A 18 10.09 -18.62 10.44
N GLU A 19 9.48 -17.88 11.38
CA GLU A 19 9.15 -18.36 12.72
C GLU A 19 7.85 -19.20 12.77
N ASP A 20 7.04 -19.21 11.70
CA ASP A 20 5.81 -20.01 11.61
C ASP A 20 6.09 -21.44 11.15
N ASP A 21 6.22 -22.35 12.11
CA ASP A 21 6.40 -23.79 11.87
C ASP A 21 5.10 -24.55 11.58
N THR A 22 3.95 -23.86 11.58
CA THR A 22 2.64 -24.48 11.37
C THR A 22 2.29 -24.64 9.89
N VAL A 23 2.98 -23.89 9.00
CA VAL A 23 2.80 -23.95 7.56
C VAL A 23 3.97 -24.71 6.92
N PRO A 24 3.72 -25.80 6.16
CA PRO A 24 4.79 -26.47 5.42
C PRO A 24 5.49 -25.53 4.45
N GLN A 25 6.81 -25.69 4.31
CA GLN A 25 7.62 -24.82 3.43
C GLN A 25 7.10 -24.75 1.99
N ASP A 26 6.70 -25.89 1.41
CA ASP A 26 6.13 -25.93 0.04
C ASP A 26 4.85 -25.08 -0.08
N GLU A 27 4.05 -25.01 0.99
CA GLU A 27 2.83 -24.20 1.04
C GLU A 27 3.17 -22.70 1.20
N ALA A 28 4.17 -22.38 2.02
CA ALA A 28 4.68 -21.01 2.16
C ALA A 28 5.20 -20.49 0.81
N GLU A 29 6.03 -21.28 0.11
CA GLU A 29 6.54 -20.95 -1.22
C GLU A 29 5.42 -20.83 -2.25
N ARG A 30 4.41 -21.71 -2.20
CA ARG A 30 3.24 -21.63 -3.08
C ARG A 30 2.48 -20.31 -2.89
N ARG A 31 2.24 -19.88 -1.64
CA ARG A 31 1.54 -18.62 -1.32
C ARG A 31 2.35 -17.41 -1.77
N TRP A 32 3.65 -17.41 -1.49
CA TRP A 32 4.56 -16.36 -1.93
C TRP A 32 4.54 -16.20 -3.46
N ASN A 33 4.69 -17.31 -4.20
CA ASN A 33 4.66 -17.28 -5.67
C ASN A 33 3.31 -16.80 -6.20
N ARG A 34 2.21 -17.22 -5.56
CA ARG A 34 0.87 -16.80 -5.96
C ARG A 34 0.64 -15.30 -5.72
N TYR A 35 1.13 -14.77 -4.60
CA TYR A 35 1.09 -13.35 -4.32
C TYR A 35 1.79 -12.54 -5.41
N VAL A 36 3.02 -12.93 -5.75
CA VAL A 36 3.82 -12.27 -6.79
C VAL A 36 3.14 -12.35 -8.15
N GLU A 37 2.61 -13.52 -8.53
CA GLU A 37 1.85 -13.68 -9.77
C GLU A 37 0.64 -12.75 -9.85
N LEU A 38 -0.13 -12.62 -8.76
CA LEU A 38 -1.28 -11.73 -8.68
C LEU A 38 -0.87 -10.27 -8.83
N ALA A 39 0.14 -9.82 -8.08
CA ALA A 39 0.66 -8.46 -8.17
C ALA A 39 1.23 -8.15 -9.57
N ASP A 40 1.93 -9.09 -10.20
CA ASP A 40 2.46 -8.91 -11.55
C ASP A 40 1.40 -8.95 -12.65
N SER A 41 0.22 -9.54 -12.37
CA SER A 41 -0.91 -9.51 -13.31
C SER A 41 -1.61 -8.16 -13.41
N VAL A 42 -1.44 -7.27 -12.42
CA VAL A 42 -2.03 -5.93 -12.39
C VAL A 42 -1.43 -5.07 -13.51
N THR A 43 -2.28 -4.51 -14.36
CA THR A 43 -1.86 -3.70 -15.51
C THR A 43 -1.87 -2.21 -15.24
N GLY A 44 -2.65 -1.75 -14.25
CA GLY A 44 -2.86 -0.33 -13.92
C GLY A 44 -4.15 0.26 -14.50
N ASP A 45 -4.85 -0.47 -15.39
CA ASP A 45 -6.09 -0.01 -16.04
C ASP A 45 -7.36 -0.40 -15.25
N GLU A 46 -7.20 -1.04 -14.10
CA GLU A 46 -8.31 -1.55 -13.27
C GLU A 46 -9.03 -0.46 -12.46
N GLY A 47 -8.54 0.78 -12.53
CA GLY A 47 -9.08 1.93 -11.83
C GLY A 47 -8.61 2.07 -10.37
N PRO A 48 -8.89 3.22 -9.73
CA PRO A 48 -8.39 3.55 -8.40
C PRO A 48 -8.86 2.57 -7.31
N GLU A 49 -9.98 1.88 -7.50
CA GLU A 49 -10.49 0.88 -6.56
C GLU A 49 -9.60 -0.35 -6.45
N ALA A 50 -8.77 -0.64 -7.46
CA ALA A 50 -7.88 -1.78 -7.47
C ALA A 50 -6.59 -1.53 -6.66
N VAL A 51 -6.28 -0.28 -6.32
CA VAL A 51 -5.16 0.08 -5.44
C VAL A 51 -5.41 -0.41 -4.01
N VAL A 52 -6.65 -0.33 -3.53
CA VAL A 52 -7.02 -0.70 -2.15
C VAL A 52 -6.60 -2.13 -1.80
N PRO A 53 -7.00 -3.19 -2.53
CA PRO A 53 -6.60 -4.56 -2.20
C PRO A 53 -5.08 -4.78 -2.28
N ILE A 54 -4.36 -4.06 -3.13
CA ILE A 54 -2.89 -4.14 -3.18
C ILE A 54 -2.31 -3.61 -1.87
N VAL A 55 -2.73 -2.44 -1.41
CA VAL A 55 -2.29 -1.87 -0.12
C VAL A 55 -2.72 -2.75 1.06
N SER A 56 -3.96 -3.24 1.05
CA SER A 56 -4.50 -4.13 2.09
C SER A 56 -3.75 -5.47 2.21
N SER A 57 -3.00 -5.85 1.18
CA SER A 57 -2.25 -7.10 1.16
C SER A 57 -0.90 -7.01 1.88
N LEU A 58 -0.42 -5.81 2.22
CA LEU A 58 0.91 -5.58 2.77
C LEU A 58 0.97 -5.83 4.30
N ARG A 59 0.60 -7.03 4.75
CA ARG A 59 0.31 -7.33 6.17
C ARG A 59 1.46 -7.93 6.97
N ALA A 60 2.48 -8.46 6.32
CA ALA A 60 3.62 -9.12 6.95
C ALA A 60 4.73 -8.12 7.33
N GLU A 61 5.40 -8.38 8.46
CA GLU A 61 6.56 -7.61 8.89
C GLU A 61 7.73 -7.85 7.94
N ASP A 62 8.13 -9.10 7.75
CA ASP A 62 9.11 -9.51 6.74
C ASP A 62 8.40 -10.03 5.48
N ASP A 63 8.61 -9.36 4.34
CA ASP A 63 7.99 -9.73 3.06
C ASP A 63 8.87 -10.62 2.18
N TYR A 64 10.14 -10.78 2.54
CA TYR A 64 11.13 -11.59 1.82
C TYR A 64 11.23 -11.32 0.31
N GLY A 65 10.94 -10.11 -0.14
CA GLY A 65 10.98 -9.79 -1.56
C GLY A 65 9.63 -9.92 -2.29
N ALA A 66 8.54 -10.27 -1.58
CA ALA A 66 7.21 -10.39 -2.18
C ALA A 66 6.63 -9.03 -2.55
N TYR A 67 6.74 -8.04 -1.65
CA TYR A 67 5.99 -6.78 -1.77
C TYR A 67 6.56 -5.85 -2.83
N GLN A 68 7.78 -6.08 -3.32
CA GLN A 68 8.35 -5.36 -4.46
C GLN A 68 7.51 -5.59 -5.73
N ALA A 69 6.82 -6.73 -5.86
CA ALA A 69 5.85 -6.94 -6.93
C ALA A 69 4.62 -6.02 -6.76
N ALA A 70 4.09 -5.89 -5.54
CA ALA A 70 2.98 -4.98 -5.23
C ALA A 70 3.36 -3.51 -5.41
N TYR A 71 4.55 -3.10 -4.97
CA TYR A 71 5.05 -1.73 -5.19
C TYR A 71 5.22 -1.40 -6.67
N ARG A 72 5.69 -2.35 -7.48
CA ARG A 72 5.72 -2.20 -8.94
C ARG A 72 4.31 -2.12 -9.52
N ALA A 73 3.37 -2.92 -9.02
CA ALA A 73 1.97 -2.87 -9.44
C ALA A 73 1.35 -1.49 -9.18
N LEU A 74 1.55 -0.92 -7.99
CA LEU A 74 1.10 0.44 -7.65
C LEU A 74 1.63 1.49 -8.64
N GLN A 75 2.89 1.38 -9.05
CA GLN A 75 3.52 2.31 -10.00
C GLN A 75 3.01 2.18 -11.45
N ARG A 76 2.20 1.15 -11.78
CA ARG A 76 1.59 0.99 -13.12
C ARG A 76 0.31 1.82 -13.29
N PHE A 77 -0.37 2.17 -12.20
CA PHE A 77 -1.60 2.94 -12.25
C PHE A 77 -1.34 4.36 -12.79
N PRO A 78 -2.32 4.94 -13.53
CA PRO A 78 -2.32 6.38 -13.80
C PRO A 78 -2.13 7.16 -12.49
N LEU A 79 -1.32 8.23 -12.52
CA LEU A 79 -0.91 8.96 -11.32
C LEU A 79 -2.10 9.43 -10.47
N ALA A 80 -3.14 9.96 -11.11
CA ALA A 80 -4.37 10.36 -10.44
C ALA A 80 -5.10 9.18 -9.77
N ASP A 81 -5.17 8.03 -10.43
CA ASP A 81 -5.83 6.83 -9.91
C ASP A 81 -5.04 6.22 -8.76
N LEU A 82 -3.70 6.22 -8.85
CA LEU A 82 -2.82 5.83 -7.76
C LEU A 82 -3.07 6.70 -6.52
N GLY A 83 -2.97 8.03 -6.67
CA GLY A 83 -3.17 8.95 -5.54
C GLY A 83 -4.54 8.80 -4.90
N LYS A 84 -5.59 8.71 -5.72
CA LYS A 84 -6.96 8.52 -5.26
C LYS A 84 -7.15 7.17 -4.54
N GLY A 85 -6.63 6.10 -5.12
CA GLY A 85 -6.71 4.75 -4.58
C GLY A 85 -5.97 4.60 -3.25
N VAL A 86 -4.79 5.23 -3.11
CA VAL A 86 -4.06 5.26 -1.83
C VAL A 86 -4.84 6.04 -0.76
N ALA A 87 -5.51 7.13 -1.13
CA ALA A 87 -6.41 7.85 -0.21
C ALA A 87 -7.61 6.97 0.22
N TRP A 88 -8.16 6.16 -0.68
CA TRP A 88 -9.21 5.20 -0.34
C TRP A 88 -8.73 4.06 0.57
N ALA A 89 -7.45 3.70 0.47
CA ALA A 89 -6.78 2.74 1.35
C ALA A 89 -6.37 3.33 2.72
N ALA A 90 -6.78 4.55 3.06
CA ALA A 90 -6.37 5.26 4.27
C ALA A 90 -6.51 4.45 5.57
N GLU A 91 -7.60 3.69 5.72
CA GLU A 91 -7.79 2.85 6.92
C GLU A 91 -6.73 1.74 6.99
N GLU A 92 -6.42 1.11 5.85
CA GLU A 92 -5.49 -0.01 5.78
C GLU A 92 -4.05 0.45 5.96
N LEU A 93 -3.68 1.64 5.46
CA LEU A 93 -2.39 2.28 5.74
C LEU A 93 -2.13 2.46 7.24
N THR A 94 -3.17 2.52 8.08
CA THR A 94 -3.03 2.63 9.55
C THR A 94 -2.92 1.27 10.25
N ARG A 95 -3.08 0.17 9.52
CA ARG A 95 -3.13 -1.20 10.06
C ARG A 95 -1.97 -2.07 9.60
N ILE A 96 -1.44 -1.81 8.40
CA ILE A 96 -0.26 -2.51 7.89
C ILE A 96 1.00 -2.09 8.66
N PRO A 97 2.08 -2.89 8.63
CA PRO A 97 3.34 -2.53 9.27
C PRO A 97 3.88 -1.20 8.76
N TYR A 98 4.61 -0.49 9.64
CA TYR A 98 5.06 0.88 9.38
C TYR A 98 5.91 0.99 8.12
N ASP A 99 6.84 0.05 7.92
CA ASP A 99 7.70 -0.01 6.73
C ASP A 99 6.87 -0.01 5.45
N GLN A 100 5.85 -0.89 5.41
CA GLN A 100 5.01 -1.04 4.23
C GLN A 100 4.12 0.19 3.97
N SER A 101 3.58 0.79 5.05
CA SER A 101 2.84 2.06 4.93
C SER A 101 3.74 3.19 4.41
N GLY A 102 5.00 3.21 4.83
CA GLY A 102 5.99 4.18 4.44
C GLY A 102 6.37 4.07 2.97
N ASP A 103 6.63 2.87 2.47
CA ASP A 103 6.90 2.62 1.05
C ASP A 103 5.74 3.09 0.16
N VAL A 104 4.49 2.79 0.53
CA VAL A 104 3.32 3.24 -0.24
C VAL A 104 3.22 4.77 -0.26
N LEU A 105 3.39 5.43 0.88
CA LEU A 105 3.34 6.89 0.98
C LEU A 105 4.49 7.55 0.21
N LEU A 106 5.69 6.95 0.25
CA LEU A 106 6.87 7.42 -0.45
C LEU A 106 6.70 7.33 -1.97
N ILE A 107 6.10 6.25 -2.48
CA ILE A 107 5.75 6.12 -3.90
C ILE A 107 4.87 7.30 -4.34
N VAL A 108 3.82 7.62 -3.57
CA VAL A 108 2.93 8.75 -3.89
C VAL A 108 3.66 10.09 -3.81
N ALA A 109 4.55 10.27 -2.83
CA ALA A 109 5.28 11.51 -2.62
C ALA A 109 6.32 11.79 -3.71
N ARG A 110 7.02 10.75 -4.21
CA ARG A 110 8.14 10.89 -5.15
C ARG A 110 7.75 10.80 -6.62
N LEU A 111 6.58 10.24 -6.93
CA LEU A 111 6.03 10.30 -8.28
C LEU A 111 5.66 11.75 -8.66
N PRO A 112 5.44 12.04 -9.97
CA PRO A 112 5.06 13.39 -10.37
C PRO A 112 3.85 13.91 -9.58
N ALA A 113 3.86 15.22 -9.32
CA ALA A 113 2.98 15.88 -8.34
C ALA A 113 1.49 15.53 -8.46
N GLU A 114 1.03 15.17 -9.66
CA GLU A 114 -0.33 14.69 -9.93
C GLU A 114 -0.80 13.58 -8.96
N ALA A 115 0.08 12.63 -8.60
CA ALA A 115 -0.27 11.57 -7.65
C ALA A 115 -0.56 12.12 -6.25
N ALA A 116 0.35 12.93 -5.71
CA ALA A 116 0.17 13.58 -4.41
C ALA A 116 -1.02 14.56 -4.41
N GLU A 117 -1.25 15.29 -5.50
CA GLU A 117 -2.40 16.19 -5.65
C GLU A 117 -3.73 15.44 -5.60
N ALA A 118 -3.83 14.31 -6.33
CA ALA A 118 -5.01 13.46 -6.31
C ALA A 118 -5.26 12.87 -4.92
N PHE A 119 -4.21 12.34 -4.26
CA PHE A 119 -4.30 11.88 -2.87
C PHE A 119 -4.80 12.98 -1.93
N ASN A 120 -4.16 14.15 -1.97
CA ASN A 120 -4.45 15.29 -1.08
C ASN A 120 -5.86 15.84 -1.28
N GLN A 121 -6.40 15.72 -2.49
CA GLN A 121 -7.77 16.10 -2.77
C GLN A 121 -8.76 15.05 -2.25
N GLU A 122 -8.51 13.77 -2.54
CA GLU A 122 -9.43 12.69 -2.20
C GLU A 122 -9.50 12.42 -0.69
N ILE A 123 -8.36 12.53 0.02
CA ILE A 123 -8.27 12.22 1.45
C ILE A 123 -9.21 13.09 2.30
N LYS A 124 -9.63 14.27 1.81
CA LYS A 124 -10.61 15.15 2.48
C LYS A 124 -11.98 14.48 2.66
N SER A 125 -12.33 13.51 1.81
CA SER A 125 -13.60 12.78 1.85
C SER A 125 -13.59 11.60 2.84
N VAL A 126 -12.41 11.11 3.22
CA VAL A 126 -12.23 9.99 4.16
C VAL A 126 -12.71 10.39 5.56
N PRO A 127 -13.36 9.51 6.35
CA PRO A 127 -13.84 9.86 7.68
C PRO A 127 -12.76 10.45 8.58
N ARG A 128 -13.13 11.48 9.36
CA ARG A 128 -12.18 12.26 10.18
C ARG A 128 -11.32 11.42 11.11
N GLU A 129 -11.90 10.40 11.72
CA GLU A 129 -11.21 9.48 12.64
C GLU A 129 -10.07 8.74 11.93
N VAL A 130 -10.32 8.27 10.71
CA VAL A 130 -9.32 7.60 9.86
C VAL A 130 -8.25 8.59 9.42
N ARG A 131 -8.62 9.81 9.01
CA ARG A 131 -7.65 10.86 8.65
C ARG A 131 -6.72 11.21 9.80
N ASN A 132 -7.23 11.23 11.04
CA ASN A 132 -6.39 11.52 12.19
C ASN A 132 -5.36 10.41 12.43
N ARG A 133 -5.77 9.14 12.37
CA ARG A 133 -4.81 8.01 12.47
C ARG A 133 -3.80 8.01 11.34
N LEU A 134 -4.24 8.25 10.10
CA LEU A 134 -3.32 8.33 8.97
C LEU A 134 -2.34 9.49 9.09
N ARG A 135 -2.78 10.62 9.67
CA ARG A 135 -1.85 11.71 9.97
C ARG A 135 -0.77 11.26 10.93
N ASP A 136 -1.11 10.55 12.00
CA ASP A 136 -0.11 10.10 12.96
C ASP A 136 0.96 9.22 12.28
N VAL A 137 0.55 8.40 11.30
CA VAL A 137 1.46 7.61 10.44
C VAL A 137 2.33 8.52 9.56
N VAL A 138 1.75 9.51 8.89
CA VAL A 138 2.50 10.47 8.05
C VAL A 138 3.49 11.28 8.89
N ASP A 139 3.05 11.83 10.02
CA ASP A 139 3.89 12.62 10.94
C ASP A 139 5.06 11.76 11.48
N PHE A 140 4.83 10.47 11.74
CA PHE A 140 5.91 9.54 12.10
C PHE A 140 6.94 9.40 10.97
N HIS A 141 6.49 9.15 9.73
CA HIS A 141 7.40 8.94 8.60
C HIS A 141 8.16 10.21 8.21
N GLU A 142 7.55 11.39 8.36
CA GLU A 142 8.24 12.68 8.16
C GLU A 142 9.30 12.95 9.24
N ALA A 143 9.13 12.41 10.44
CA ALA A 143 10.05 12.62 11.55
C ALA A 143 11.22 11.62 11.59
N ASN A 144 11.04 10.39 11.11
CA ASN A 144 11.98 9.30 11.36
C ASN A 144 12.63 8.71 10.10
N GLU A 145 11.82 8.38 9.09
CA GLU A 145 12.25 7.44 8.03
C GLU A 145 11.78 7.88 6.64
N TRP A 146 10.69 7.29 6.14
CA TRP A 146 10.38 7.25 4.71
C TRP A 146 10.08 8.61 4.08
N LEU A 147 9.54 9.56 4.84
CA LEU A 147 9.25 10.91 4.36
C LEU A 147 10.18 11.95 5.02
N ALA A 148 11.30 11.53 5.61
CA ALA A 148 12.16 12.41 6.39
C ALA A 148 13.05 13.34 5.55
N GLU A 149 13.23 13.05 4.26
CA GLU A 149 14.00 13.89 3.35
C GLU A 149 13.26 15.20 3.02
N ASP A 150 13.99 16.31 2.85
CA ASP A 150 13.41 17.64 2.63
C ASP A 150 12.52 17.72 1.37
N GLY A 151 12.73 16.83 0.39
CA GLY A 151 11.92 16.74 -0.82
C GLY A 151 10.59 15.99 -0.64
N ASP A 152 10.48 15.15 0.39
CA ASP A 152 9.33 14.29 0.64
C ASP A 152 8.41 14.87 1.73
N LYS A 153 8.98 15.66 2.66
CA LYS A 153 8.24 16.34 3.74
C LYS A 153 7.16 17.28 3.22
N GLY A 154 5.97 17.18 3.80
CA GLY A 154 4.83 18.06 3.52
C GLY A 154 4.20 17.84 2.15
N VAL A 155 4.61 16.82 1.40
CA VAL A 155 4.00 16.44 0.12
C VAL A 155 2.64 15.78 0.36
N ILE A 156 2.58 14.84 1.30
CA ILE A 156 1.36 14.16 1.74
C ILE A 156 0.65 15.02 2.80
N LYS A 157 -0.54 15.51 2.50
CA LYS A 157 -1.28 16.50 3.30
C LYS A 157 -2.60 15.94 3.78
N VAL A 158 -2.59 15.39 4.99
CA VAL A 158 -3.80 14.88 5.65
C VAL A 158 -4.43 15.98 6.54
N PRO A 159 -5.66 16.48 6.27
CA PRO A 159 -6.24 17.65 6.94
C PRO A 159 -6.83 17.38 8.34
N ARG A 160 -6.57 18.28 9.30
CA ARG A 160 -6.95 18.15 10.73
C ARG A 160 -8.45 18.34 11.01
N GLU A 161 -9.13 19.03 10.11
CA GLU A 161 -10.53 19.47 10.21
C GLU A 161 -11.41 18.71 9.23
#